data_AF-A0A1J4JZP2-F1
#
_entry.id   AF-A0A1J4JZP2-F1
#
_cell.length_a   1.000
_cell.length_b   1.000
_cell.length_c   1.000
_cell.angle_alpha   90.00
_cell.angle_beta   90.00
_cell.angle_gamma   90.00
#
_symmetry.space_group_name_H-M   'P 1'
#
loop_
_entity.id
_entity.type
_entity.pdbx_description
1 polymer ?
#
loop_
_entity_poly.entity_id
_entity_poly.type
_entity_poly.pdbx_seq_one_letter_code
_entity_poly.pdbx_strand_id
1 'polypeptide(L)'
;MIYIIIKKNDNTSGFESDSLCRFGLVVSLLAAWSTNDEGNLIVNFPFSSFSFDLSEIKSWASTYSASILYPYVDQAWQALISNSGILIVSPDPRIASCAVSALLSLIEPLIYEDNVLFFTQRNDPRLAFLFKEQTNTTNIENENNSNLNENNSTGSDCFIPKRKLLDYDVVAVDDELVAEKIKQDFGLVIHINVLNNDNSVTVRDVYSNKTLRLFRVFMAIMNMKLLTDPYFDILQREMSAQEIEETFPNELPQELYEPFQKTKTFQKWRYRKVDREQLRQAFLSVSPKESVSKLKTVEDLLLAEKELNIILKKFSRDLHIETVIKSNLSLIKKKLKKLRK
;
A
#
# COMPACT_ATOMS: atom_id res chain seq x y z
N MET A 1 11.95 -0.65 0.51
CA MET A 1 11.88 -1.99 -0.12
C MET A 1 13.19 -2.18 -0.87
N ILE A 2 13.92 -3.28 -0.65
CA ILE A 2 15.23 -3.51 -1.26
C ILE A 2 15.11 -4.72 -2.18
N TYR A 3 15.54 -4.57 -3.44
CA TYR A 3 15.49 -5.62 -4.45
C TYR A 3 16.87 -6.25 -4.61
N ILE A 4 16.93 -7.58 -4.51
CA ILE A 4 18.15 -8.36 -4.81
C ILE A 4 17.92 -9.05 -6.15
N ILE A 5 18.61 -8.61 -7.19
CA ILE A 5 18.59 -9.26 -8.51
C ILE A 5 19.76 -10.24 -8.59
N ILE A 6 19.48 -11.54 -8.54
CA ILE A 6 20.47 -12.58 -8.82
C ILE A 6 20.47 -12.82 -10.33
N LYS A 7 21.47 -12.28 -11.04
CA LYS A 7 21.66 -12.59 -12.46
C LYS A 7 22.19 -14.02 -12.61
N LYS A 8 21.50 -14.83 -13.42
CA LYS A 8 22.06 -16.10 -13.92
C LYS A 8 23.23 -15.75 -14.84
N ASN A 9 24.37 -16.39 -14.63
CA ASN A 9 25.52 -16.24 -15.52
C ASN A 9 25.30 -17.17 -16.71
N ASP A 10 24.88 -16.62 -17.85
CA ASP A 10 24.55 -17.38 -19.06
C ASP A 10 25.74 -18.18 -19.63
N ASN A 11 26.97 -17.88 -19.18
CA ASN A 11 28.19 -18.58 -19.58
C ASN A 11 28.45 -19.88 -18.79
N THR A 12 27.60 -20.25 -17.82
CA THR A 12 27.73 -21.51 -17.08
C THR A 12 26.78 -22.56 -17.65
N SER A 13 27.26 -23.30 -18.65
CA SER A 13 26.57 -24.47 -19.17
C SER A 13 26.48 -25.56 -18.10
N GLY A 14 25.29 -25.76 -17.53
CA GLY A 14 24.90 -27.09 -17.03
C GLY A 14 24.61 -27.27 -15.54
N PHE A 15 24.76 -26.26 -14.68
CA PHE A 15 24.34 -26.39 -13.27
C PHE A 15 23.19 -25.44 -12.96
N GLU A 16 21.95 -25.94 -13.08
CA GLU A 16 20.82 -25.30 -12.43
C GLU A 16 21.01 -25.39 -10.93
N SER A 17 21.39 -24.28 -10.31
CA SER A 17 21.45 -24.21 -8.85
C SER A 17 20.07 -24.43 -8.27
N ASP A 18 19.99 -25.29 -7.26
CA ASP A 18 18.75 -25.57 -6.53
C ASP A 18 18.10 -24.25 -6.08
N SER A 19 16.82 -24.10 -6.39
CA SER A 19 15.99 -22.98 -5.95
C SER A 19 16.05 -22.76 -4.43
N LEU A 20 16.13 -23.83 -3.64
CA LEU A 20 16.23 -23.75 -2.19
C LEU A 20 17.58 -23.16 -1.75
N CYS A 21 18.68 -23.55 -2.41
CA CYS A 21 19.98 -22.94 -2.16
C CYS A 21 19.99 -21.44 -2.49
N ARG A 22 19.39 -21.05 -3.62
CA ARG A 22 19.25 -19.63 -3.99
C ARG A 22 18.42 -18.85 -2.98
N PHE A 23 17.29 -19.41 -2.54
CA PHE A 23 16.45 -18.81 -1.51
C PHE A 23 17.20 -18.68 -0.19
N GLY A 24 17.87 -19.75 0.27
CA GLY A 24 18.69 -19.75 1.47
C GLY A 24 19.79 -18.70 1.43
N LEU A 25 20.44 -18.52 0.27
CA LEU A 25 21.43 -17.46 0.07
C LEU A 25 20.81 -16.06 0.19
N VAL A 26 19.67 -15.80 -0.46
CA VAL A 26 18.99 -14.51 -0.37
C VAL A 26 18.58 -14.20 1.07
N VAL A 27 17.98 -15.17 1.77
CA VAL A 27 17.57 -15.02 3.16
C VAL A 27 18.78 -14.77 4.06
N SER A 28 19.86 -15.53 3.89
CA SER A 28 21.09 -15.34 4.66
C SER A 28 21.71 -13.97 4.41
N LEU A 29 21.69 -13.51 3.16
CA LEU A 29 22.18 -12.18 2.80
C LEU A 29 21.34 -11.08 3.46
N LEU A 30 20.01 -11.16 3.36
CA LEU A 30 19.09 -10.21 3.99
C LEU A 30 19.24 -10.20 5.51
N ALA A 31 19.40 -11.36 6.14
CA ALA A 31 19.60 -11.49 7.57
C ALA A 31 20.96 -10.96 8.04
N ALA A 32 21.94 -10.89 7.15
CA ALA A 32 23.25 -10.31 7.45
C ALA A 32 23.26 -8.78 7.38
N TRP A 33 22.18 -8.13 6.92
CA TRP A 33 22.11 -6.67 6.87
C TRP A 33 21.86 -6.08 8.25
N SER A 34 22.49 -4.95 8.55
CA SER A 34 22.34 -4.24 9.81
C SER A 34 22.29 -2.74 9.60
N THR A 35 21.90 -1.98 10.62
CA THR A 35 21.97 -0.52 10.61
C THR A 35 23.00 -0.05 11.62
N ASN A 36 23.80 0.97 11.29
CA ASN A 36 24.70 1.61 12.25
C ASN A 36 23.99 2.72 13.06
N ASP A 37 24.69 3.34 14.01
CA ASP A 37 24.15 4.42 14.87
C ASP A 37 23.80 5.70 14.09
N GLU A 38 24.35 5.86 12.88
CA GLU A 38 24.06 6.97 11.98
C GLU A 38 22.81 6.71 11.12
N GLY A 39 22.21 5.51 11.20
CA GLY A 39 21.07 5.10 10.39
C GLY A 39 21.43 4.59 9.00
N ASN A 40 22.71 4.41 8.70
CA ASN A 40 23.17 3.81 7.44
C ASN A 40 22.87 2.31 7.43
N LEU A 41 22.39 1.80 6.30
CA LEU A 41 22.23 0.38 6.06
C LEU A 41 23.58 -0.23 5.66
N ILE A 42 24.08 -1.16 6.47
CA ILE A 42 25.25 -1.96 6.18
C ILE A 42 24.80 -3.23 5.46
N VAL A 43 25.20 -3.34 4.20
CA VAL A 43 24.92 -4.49 3.34
C VAL A 43 26.16 -5.39 3.34
N ASN A 44 26.03 -6.57 3.96
CA ASN A 44 27.11 -7.55 4.06
C ASN A 44 26.94 -8.64 3.00
N PHE A 45 27.88 -8.72 2.07
CA PHE A 45 28.08 -9.84 1.16
C PHE A 45 29.23 -10.73 1.68
N PRO A 46 29.34 -12.00 1.25
CA PRO A 46 30.39 -12.90 1.71
C PRO A 46 31.82 -12.37 1.55
N PHE A 47 32.07 -11.51 0.57
CA PHE A 47 33.41 -11.01 0.23
C PHE A 47 33.55 -9.48 0.29
N SER A 48 32.47 -8.76 0.58
CA SER A 48 32.48 -7.31 0.63
C SER A 48 31.34 -6.78 1.49
N SER A 49 31.58 -5.64 2.12
CA SER A 49 30.54 -4.90 2.84
C SER A 49 30.57 -3.46 2.37
N PHE A 50 29.40 -2.84 2.29
CA PHE A 50 29.27 -1.43 1.99
C PHE A 50 28.10 -0.84 2.76
N SER A 51 28.17 0.47 3.00
CA SER A 51 27.15 1.22 3.71
C SER A 51 26.38 2.12 2.74
N PHE A 52 25.06 2.15 2.88
CA PHE A 52 24.20 3.12 2.24
C PHE A 52 23.60 4.08 3.25
N ASP A 53 23.69 5.37 2.97
CA ASP A 53 22.92 6.36 3.72
C ASP A 53 21.45 6.28 3.30
N LEU A 54 20.61 5.78 4.20
CA LEU A 54 19.17 5.70 3.97
C LEU A 54 18.51 7.09 3.90
N SER A 55 19.15 8.13 4.45
CA SER A 55 18.67 9.51 4.40
C SER A 55 18.85 10.15 3.02
N GLU A 56 19.83 9.68 2.23
CA GLU A 56 20.05 10.13 0.85
C GLU A 56 19.04 9.54 -0.13
N ILE A 57 18.37 8.43 0.24
CA ILE A 57 17.32 7.80 -0.57
C ILE A 57 16.05 8.66 -0.49
N LYS A 58 16.05 9.77 -1.24
CA LYS A 58 14.90 10.67 -1.38
C LYS A 58 13.70 9.99 -2.06
N SER A 59 13.98 8.98 -2.86
CA SER A 59 13.02 8.28 -3.70
C SER A 59 13.50 6.86 -3.93
N TRP A 60 12.64 5.89 -3.60
CA TRP A 60 12.94 4.47 -3.79
C TRP A 60 12.60 4.02 -5.21
N ALA A 61 11.81 4.81 -5.95
CA ALA A 61 11.39 4.50 -7.30
C ALA A 61 12.06 5.39 -8.37
N SER A 62 13.03 6.22 -7.99
CA SER A 62 13.67 7.21 -8.88
C SER A 62 14.35 6.61 -10.11
N THR A 63 14.72 5.34 -10.04
CA THR A 63 15.41 4.60 -11.11
C THR A 63 14.47 4.01 -12.15
N TYR A 64 13.15 4.00 -11.90
CA TYR A 64 12.16 3.42 -12.81
C TYR A 64 11.54 4.49 -13.70
N SER A 65 11.62 4.31 -15.02
CA SER A 65 11.03 5.25 -15.96
C SER A 65 9.53 5.03 -16.08
N ALA A 66 8.75 6.09 -15.82
CA ALA A 66 7.31 6.12 -16.04
C ALA A 66 6.90 5.97 -17.52
N SER A 67 7.85 6.13 -18.46
CA SER A 67 7.58 6.00 -19.90
C SER A 67 7.14 4.59 -20.33
N ILE A 68 7.49 3.57 -19.54
CA ILE A 68 7.02 2.18 -19.76
C ILE A 68 5.50 2.06 -19.70
N LEU A 69 4.83 3.01 -19.03
CA LEU A 69 3.37 3.04 -18.89
C LEU A 69 2.68 3.81 -20.01
N TYR A 70 3.41 4.42 -20.95
CA TYR A 70 2.81 5.19 -22.03
C TYR A 70 2.02 4.27 -22.99
N PRO A 71 0.80 4.67 -23.44
CA PRO A 71 0.13 5.96 -23.23
C PRO A 71 -0.76 6.06 -21.97
N TYR A 72 -0.79 5.03 -21.13
CA TYR A 72 -1.72 4.89 -20.00
C TYR A 72 -1.35 5.70 -18.74
N VAL A 73 -0.30 6.52 -18.75
CA VAL A 73 0.28 7.12 -17.52
C VAL A 73 -0.75 7.88 -16.67
N ASP A 74 -1.63 8.69 -17.28
CA ASP A 74 -2.63 9.45 -16.53
C ASP A 74 -3.70 8.53 -15.91
N GLN A 75 -4.18 7.56 -16.67
CA GLN A 75 -5.16 6.56 -16.23
C GLN A 75 -4.56 5.68 -15.11
N ALA A 76 -3.30 5.27 -15.26
CA ALA A 76 -2.54 4.55 -14.25
C ALA A 76 -2.43 5.34 -12.96
N TRP A 77 -2.08 6.62 -13.04
CA TRP A 77 -2.02 7.50 -11.86
C TRP A 77 -3.38 7.64 -11.18
N GLN A 78 -4.46 7.89 -11.95
CA GLN A 78 -5.82 8.02 -11.41
C GLN A 78 -6.30 6.71 -10.76
N ALA A 79 -6.07 5.57 -11.41
CA ALA A 79 -6.41 4.25 -10.90
C ALA A 79 -5.64 3.92 -9.61
N LEU A 80 -4.37 4.34 -9.53
CA LEU A 80 -3.53 4.11 -8.35
C LEU A 80 -3.98 4.97 -7.16
N ILE A 81 -4.33 6.25 -7.40
CA ILE A 81 -4.88 7.16 -6.37
C ILE A 81 -6.26 6.69 -5.90
N SER A 82 -7.13 6.25 -6.80
CA SER A 82 -8.48 5.79 -6.46
C SER A 82 -8.53 4.34 -5.95
N ASN A 83 -7.42 3.61 -6.04
CA ASN A 83 -7.34 2.17 -5.75
C ASN A 83 -8.39 1.36 -6.52
N SER A 84 -8.54 1.63 -7.83
CA SER A 84 -9.56 1.00 -8.68
C SER A 84 -9.15 -0.36 -9.26
N GLY A 85 -8.00 -0.91 -8.85
CA GLY A 85 -7.46 -2.15 -9.39
C GLY A 85 -6.68 -1.91 -10.70
N ILE A 86 -5.41 -2.29 -10.74
CA ILE A 86 -4.57 -2.23 -11.95
C ILE A 86 -4.01 -3.61 -12.29
N LEU A 87 -4.29 -4.10 -13.49
CA LEU A 87 -3.69 -5.29 -14.07
C LEU A 87 -2.65 -4.91 -15.13
N ILE A 88 -1.41 -5.33 -14.95
CA ILE A 88 -0.34 -5.16 -15.93
C ILE A 88 -0.09 -6.50 -16.62
N VAL A 89 -0.15 -6.52 -17.94
CA VAL A 89 0.08 -7.71 -18.78
C VAL A 89 1.36 -7.48 -19.57
N SER A 90 2.33 -8.38 -19.43
CA SER A 90 3.64 -8.22 -20.07
C SER A 90 4.31 -9.57 -20.34
N PRO A 91 4.87 -9.81 -21.54
CA PRO A 91 5.41 -11.12 -21.92
C PRO A 91 6.66 -11.55 -21.12
N ASP A 92 7.29 -10.63 -20.39
CA ASP A 92 8.47 -10.90 -19.57
C ASP A 92 8.23 -10.47 -18.10
N PRO A 93 8.50 -11.34 -17.11
CA PRO A 93 8.35 -11.04 -15.68
C PRO A 93 9.15 -9.82 -15.21
N ARG A 94 10.30 -9.55 -15.84
CA ARG A 94 11.16 -8.38 -15.54
C ARG A 94 10.48 -7.10 -15.97
N ILE A 95 9.89 -7.09 -17.17
CA ILE A 95 9.15 -5.94 -17.71
C ILE A 95 7.91 -5.68 -16.84
N ALA A 96 7.17 -6.73 -16.50
CA ALA A 96 6.03 -6.66 -15.59
C ALA A 96 6.41 -6.03 -14.24
N SER A 97 7.47 -6.53 -13.61
CA SER A 97 7.95 -6.00 -12.32
C SER A 97 8.45 -4.56 -12.42
N CYS A 98 9.18 -4.22 -13.49
CA CYS A 98 9.63 -2.84 -13.76
C CYS A 98 8.44 -1.89 -13.96
N ALA A 99 7.39 -2.33 -14.64
CA ALA A 99 6.19 -1.55 -14.87
C ALA A 99 5.42 -1.29 -13.56
N VAL A 100 5.33 -2.29 -12.67
CA VAL A 100 4.76 -2.09 -11.33
C VAL A 100 5.58 -1.06 -10.55
N SER A 101 6.91 -1.16 -10.55
CA SER A 101 7.76 -0.15 -9.89
C SER A 101 7.59 1.25 -10.50
N ALA A 102 7.53 1.36 -11.83
CA ALA A 102 7.28 2.61 -12.52
C ALA A 102 5.91 3.20 -12.17
N LEU A 103 4.88 2.36 -12.04
CA LEU A 103 3.54 2.76 -11.62
C LEU A 103 3.56 3.34 -10.22
N LEU A 104 4.19 2.65 -9.26
CA LEU A 104 4.31 3.13 -7.89
C LEU A 104 5.17 4.41 -7.78
N SER A 105 6.08 4.65 -8.73
CA SER A 105 6.85 5.90 -8.78
C SER A 105 5.99 7.15 -9.04
N LEU A 106 4.82 7.00 -9.69
CA LEU A 106 3.96 8.11 -10.08
C LEU A 106 3.38 8.87 -8.87
N ILE A 107 3.28 8.21 -7.72
CA ILE A 107 2.69 8.78 -6.51
C ILE A 107 3.71 9.24 -5.48
N GLU A 108 5.01 9.19 -5.80
CA GLU A 108 6.03 9.71 -4.88
C GLU A 108 5.76 11.19 -4.53
N PRO A 109 6.01 11.60 -3.27
CA PRO A 109 6.71 10.87 -2.20
C PRO A 109 5.80 9.98 -1.33
N LEU A 110 4.59 9.65 -1.77
CA LEU A 110 3.72 8.73 -1.06
C LEU A 110 4.27 7.30 -1.13
N ILE A 111 4.13 6.59 -0.02
CA ILE A 111 4.37 5.15 0.02
C ILE A 111 3.02 4.47 -0.20
N TYR A 112 2.89 3.71 -1.28
CA TYR A 112 1.72 2.86 -1.52
C TYR A 112 1.67 1.76 -0.47
N GLU A 113 0.55 1.63 0.24
CA GLU A 113 0.37 0.67 1.34
C GLU A 113 -0.76 -0.33 1.04
N ASP A 114 -1.43 -0.19 -0.10
CA ASP A 114 -2.40 -1.17 -0.61
C ASP A 114 -1.67 -2.38 -1.21
N ASN A 115 -2.40 -3.45 -1.52
CA ASN A 115 -1.80 -4.75 -1.79
C ASN A 115 -1.24 -4.81 -3.21
N VAL A 116 0.08 -4.96 -3.33
CA VAL A 116 0.77 -5.08 -4.63
C VAL A 116 1.29 -6.48 -4.83
N LEU A 117 1.03 -7.05 -6.01
CA LEU A 117 1.65 -8.25 -6.53
C LEU A 117 2.47 -7.90 -7.77
N PHE A 118 3.78 -7.75 -7.57
CA PHE A 118 4.73 -7.37 -8.62
C PHE A 118 4.70 -8.27 -9.84
N PHE A 119 4.45 -9.56 -9.62
CA PHE A 119 4.40 -10.55 -10.67
C PHE A 119 3.74 -11.84 -10.18
N THR A 120 2.98 -12.50 -11.05
CA THR A 120 2.50 -13.87 -10.90
C THR A 120 2.43 -14.55 -12.27
N GLN A 121 2.47 -15.88 -12.26
CA GLN A 121 2.52 -16.74 -13.44
C GLN A 121 1.38 -17.76 -13.37
N ARG A 122 1.00 -18.36 -14.50
CA ARG A 122 -0.12 -19.32 -14.61
C ARG A 122 -0.17 -20.41 -13.52
N ASN A 123 1.00 -20.95 -13.13
CA ASN A 123 1.10 -22.05 -12.16
C ASN A 123 1.11 -21.59 -10.69
N ASP A 124 0.87 -20.30 -10.42
CA ASP A 124 0.80 -19.79 -9.06
C ASP A 124 -0.39 -20.42 -8.31
N PRO A 125 -0.19 -21.02 -7.13
CA PRO A 125 -1.29 -21.61 -6.34
C PRO A 125 -2.41 -20.62 -6.03
N ARG A 126 -2.13 -19.31 -5.99
CA ARG A 126 -3.14 -18.26 -5.81
C ARG A 126 -4.11 -18.16 -7.00
N LEU A 127 -3.72 -18.64 -8.18
CA LEU A 127 -4.54 -18.71 -9.41
C LEU A 127 -5.25 -20.05 -9.59
N ALA A 128 -5.04 -21.03 -8.71
CA ALA A 128 -5.57 -22.39 -8.89
C ALA A 128 -7.11 -22.41 -9.08
N PHE A 129 -7.83 -21.46 -8.47
CA PHE A 129 -9.28 -21.36 -8.61
C PHE A 129 -9.74 -21.04 -10.04
N LEU A 130 -8.94 -20.33 -10.83
CA LEU A 130 -9.26 -19.93 -12.21
C LEU A 130 -9.24 -21.11 -13.20
N PHE A 131 -8.66 -22.24 -12.81
CA PHE A 131 -8.45 -23.39 -13.69
C PHE A 131 -9.21 -24.65 -13.26
N LYS A 132 -9.81 -24.66 -12.07
CA LYS A 132 -10.59 -25.81 -11.56
C LYS A 132 -11.90 -26.06 -12.32
N GLU A 133 -12.47 -25.05 -12.96
CA GLU A 133 -13.77 -25.19 -13.64
C GLU A 133 -13.70 -26.00 -14.94
N GLN A 134 -12.50 -26.17 -15.53
CA GLN A 134 -12.36 -26.89 -16.81
C GLN A 134 -12.22 -28.41 -16.63
N THR A 135 -11.79 -28.89 -15.46
CA THR A 135 -11.55 -30.32 -15.23
C THR A 135 -12.80 -31.11 -14.88
N ASN A 136 -13.85 -30.46 -14.37
CA ASN A 136 -15.07 -31.15 -13.95
C ASN A 136 -15.99 -31.52 -15.12
N THR A 137 -15.88 -30.84 -16.26
CA THR A 137 -16.74 -31.10 -17.43
C THR A 137 -16.25 -32.28 -18.29
N THR A 138 -14.97 -32.67 -18.17
CA THR A 138 -14.37 -33.75 -18.98
C THR A 138 -14.38 -35.12 -18.31
N ASN A 139 -14.63 -35.21 -17.00
CA ASN A 139 -14.61 -36.47 -16.27
C ASN A 139 -16.00 -37.13 -16.09
N ILE A 140 -17.09 -36.42 -16.38
CA ILE A 140 -18.45 -36.99 -16.29
C ILE A 140 -18.70 -38.04 -17.39
N GLU A 141 -17.90 -38.08 -18.47
CA GLU A 141 -18.04 -39.09 -19.53
C GLU A 141 -17.17 -40.35 -19.34
N ASN A 142 -16.27 -40.42 -18.34
CA ASN A 142 -15.34 -41.54 -18.17
C ASN A 142 -15.43 -42.29 -16.83
N GLU A 143 -16.33 -41.92 -15.91
CA GLU A 143 -16.47 -42.56 -14.58
C GLU A 143 -17.18 -43.93 -14.56
N ASN A 144 -17.36 -44.59 -15.71
CA ASN A 144 -17.96 -45.94 -15.74
C ASN A 144 -16.97 -47.11 -15.67
N ASN A 145 -15.66 -46.91 -15.59
CA ASN A 145 -14.71 -48.03 -15.49
C ASN A 145 -13.40 -47.67 -14.78
N SER A 146 -13.34 -47.85 -13.46
CA SER A 146 -12.20 -48.53 -12.80
C SER A 146 -12.30 -48.46 -11.27
N ASN A 147 -12.46 -49.65 -10.69
CA ASN A 147 -12.28 -49.92 -9.27
C ASN A 147 -10.78 -49.99 -8.91
N LEU A 148 -10.48 -49.58 -7.67
CA LEU A 148 -9.38 -50.02 -6.80
C LEU A 148 -7.94 -49.59 -7.14
N ASN A 149 -7.43 -48.59 -6.42
CA ASN A 149 -6.29 -48.76 -5.50
C ASN A 149 -5.95 -47.43 -4.81
N GLU A 150 -6.53 -47.21 -3.62
CA GLU A 150 -6.14 -46.14 -2.70
C GLU A 150 -4.88 -46.56 -1.93
N ASN A 151 -3.71 -46.08 -2.36
CA ASN A 151 -2.50 -46.12 -1.54
C ASN A 151 -2.21 -44.72 -0.99
N ASN A 152 -2.31 -44.63 0.34
CA ASN A 152 -2.07 -43.47 1.19
C ASN A 152 -0.74 -42.77 0.89
N SER A 153 -0.77 -41.65 0.14
CA SER A 153 0.34 -40.70 0.11
C SER A 153 0.25 -39.80 1.35
N THR A 154 1.17 -40.01 2.28
CA THR A 154 1.37 -39.20 3.49
C THR A 154 1.44 -37.71 3.16
N GLY A 155 0.61 -36.93 3.84
CA GLY A 155 0.35 -35.51 3.64
C GLY A 155 1.61 -34.66 3.53
N SER A 156 1.90 -34.22 2.31
CA SER A 156 2.56 -32.95 2.07
C SER A 156 1.56 -31.87 2.45
N ASP A 157 1.80 -31.17 3.58
CA ASP A 157 1.04 -29.99 3.97
C ASP A 157 1.16 -28.94 2.87
N CYS A 158 0.22 -28.99 1.92
CA CYS A 158 0.17 -28.07 0.81
C CYS A 158 -0.09 -26.68 1.39
N PHE A 159 0.90 -25.80 1.28
CA PHE A 159 0.83 -24.42 1.74
C PHE A 159 -0.38 -23.73 1.09
N ILE A 160 -1.47 -23.60 1.84
CA ILE A 160 -2.65 -22.87 1.37
C ILE A 160 -2.30 -21.38 1.44
N PRO A 161 -2.21 -20.66 0.30
CA PRO A 161 -1.90 -19.25 0.34
C PRO A 161 -2.99 -18.51 1.12
N LYS A 162 -2.57 -17.67 2.08
CA LYS A 162 -3.50 -16.90 2.95
C LYS A 162 -4.33 -15.85 2.21
N ARG A 163 -3.98 -15.53 0.95
CA ARG A 163 -4.61 -14.47 0.15
C ARG A 163 -4.98 -14.99 -1.24
N LYS A 164 -6.15 -14.58 -1.72
CA LYS A 164 -6.59 -14.78 -3.10
C LYS A 164 -6.00 -13.67 -3.98
N LEU A 165 -5.89 -13.92 -5.29
CA LEU A 165 -5.41 -12.92 -6.24
C LEU A 165 -6.24 -11.62 -6.20
N LEU A 166 -7.55 -11.76 -5.99
CA LEU A 166 -8.49 -10.64 -5.93
C LEU A 166 -8.33 -9.78 -4.67
N ASP A 167 -7.48 -10.18 -3.72
CA ASP A 167 -7.12 -9.35 -2.57
C ASP A 167 -6.04 -8.30 -2.91
N TYR A 168 -5.52 -8.31 -4.14
CA TYR A 168 -4.47 -7.43 -4.63
C TYR A 168 -5.03 -6.30 -5.51
N ASP A 169 -4.57 -5.09 -5.24
CA ASP A 169 -5.00 -3.85 -5.88
C ASP A 169 -4.15 -3.55 -7.13
N VAL A 170 -2.91 -4.02 -7.17
CA VAL A 170 -2.04 -3.99 -8.36
C VAL A 170 -1.49 -5.38 -8.60
N VAL A 171 -1.67 -5.92 -9.80
CA VAL A 171 -1.22 -7.25 -10.20
C VAL A 171 -0.52 -7.17 -11.54
N ALA A 172 0.61 -7.87 -11.69
CA ALA A 172 1.20 -8.09 -13.01
C ALA A 172 1.27 -9.58 -13.38
N VAL A 173 1.00 -9.89 -14.65
CA VAL A 173 0.97 -11.25 -15.21
C VAL A 173 1.72 -11.32 -16.53
N ASP A 174 2.24 -12.50 -16.87
CA ASP A 174 2.88 -12.80 -18.16
C ASP A 174 2.04 -13.63 -19.14
N ASP A 175 0.93 -14.18 -18.67
CA ASP A 175 0.05 -15.02 -19.47
C ASP A 175 -1.26 -14.26 -19.83
N GLU A 176 -1.47 -14.05 -21.13
CA GLU A 176 -2.66 -13.41 -21.68
C GLU A 176 -3.96 -14.15 -21.31
N LEU A 177 -3.94 -15.49 -21.23
CA LEU A 177 -5.10 -16.27 -20.84
C LEU A 177 -5.46 -16.08 -19.37
N VAL A 178 -4.45 -15.85 -18.52
CA VAL A 178 -4.69 -15.48 -17.12
C VAL A 178 -5.29 -14.08 -17.07
N ALA A 179 -4.70 -13.12 -17.80
CA ALA A 179 -5.18 -11.75 -17.87
C ALA A 179 -6.65 -11.66 -18.29
N GLU A 180 -7.03 -12.36 -19.38
CA GLU A 180 -8.39 -12.38 -19.90
C GLU A 180 -9.42 -12.91 -18.90
N LYS A 181 -9.04 -13.83 -18.02
CA LYS A 181 -9.92 -14.38 -16.97
C LYS A 181 -10.15 -13.42 -15.81
N ILE A 182 -9.17 -12.57 -15.48
CA ILE A 182 -9.22 -11.71 -14.29
C ILE A 182 -9.45 -10.24 -14.61
N LYS A 183 -9.36 -9.81 -15.88
CA LYS A 183 -9.44 -8.40 -16.28
C LYS A 183 -10.72 -7.69 -15.81
N GLN A 184 -11.83 -8.41 -15.66
CA GLN A 184 -13.11 -7.84 -15.21
C GLN A 184 -13.07 -7.35 -13.75
N ASP A 185 -12.11 -7.81 -12.96
CA ASP A 185 -11.95 -7.46 -11.55
C ASP A 185 -11.04 -6.23 -11.36
N PHE A 186 -10.45 -5.70 -12.44
CA PHE A 186 -9.55 -4.55 -12.41
C PHE A 186 -10.12 -3.38 -13.21
N GLY A 187 -10.08 -2.17 -12.63
CA GLY A 187 -10.56 -0.96 -13.30
C GLY A 187 -9.67 -0.48 -14.44
N LEU A 188 -8.41 -0.91 -14.48
CA LEU A 188 -7.47 -0.60 -15.55
C LEU A 188 -6.61 -1.82 -15.93
N VAL A 189 -6.51 -2.09 -17.23
CA VAL A 189 -5.62 -3.11 -17.79
C VAL A 189 -4.58 -2.43 -18.68
N ILE A 190 -3.31 -2.72 -18.45
CA ILE A 190 -2.16 -2.12 -19.15
C ILE A 190 -1.37 -3.24 -19.82
N HIS A 191 -1.36 -3.26 -21.15
CA HIS A 191 -0.53 -4.18 -21.92
C HIS A 191 0.81 -3.53 -22.25
N ILE A 192 1.92 -4.19 -21.90
CA ILE A 192 3.28 -3.70 -22.10
C ILE A 192 4.06 -4.74 -22.88
N ASN A 193 4.31 -4.46 -24.16
CA ASN A 193 4.97 -5.42 -25.06
C ASN A 193 6.49 -5.24 -25.12
N VAL A 194 7.01 -4.03 -24.83
CA VAL A 194 8.44 -3.70 -24.97
C VAL A 194 8.86 -2.72 -23.88
N LEU A 195 10.10 -2.84 -23.41
CA LEU A 195 10.74 -1.81 -22.60
C LEU A 195 11.06 -0.59 -23.48
N ASN A 196 10.18 0.41 -23.43
CA ASN A 196 10.54 1.73 -23.92
C ASN A 196 11.53 2.36 -22.93
N ASN A 197 12.79 2.41 -23.35
CA ASN A 197 13.88 2.91 -22.50
C ASN A 197 14.05 4.43 -22.60
N ASP A 198 13.06 5.15 -23.13
CA ASP A 198 13.06 6.60 -23.13
C ASP A 198 12.95 7.08 -21.69
N ASN A 199 14.09 7.44 -21.10
CA ASN A 199 14.19 8.01 -19.77
C ASN A 199 13.68 9.45 -19.78
N SER A 200 12.38 9.64 -20.03
CA SER A 200 11.73 10.92 -19.79
C SER A 200 11.51 11.08 -18.28
N VAL A 201 12.58 11.42 -17.55
CA VAL A 201 12.55 11.80 -16.13
C VAL A 201 11.43 12.81 -15.86
N THR A 202 11.11 13.62 -16.87
CA THR A 202 10.01 14.59 -16.90
C THR A 202 8.64 14.00 -16.56
N VAL A 203 8.28 12.82 -17.06
CA VAL A 203 6.92 12.27 -16.87
C VAL A 203 6.67 11.97 -15.40
N ARG A 204 7.59 11.27 -14.73
CA ARG A 204 7.48 10.96 -13.30
C ARG A 204 7.32 12.25 -12.50
N ASP A 205 8.18 13.24 -12.73
CA ASP A 205 8.17 14.48 -11.95
C ASP A 205 6.85 15.26 -12.11
N VAL A 206 6.20 15.20 -13.29
CA VAL A 206 4.86 15.77 -13.47
C VAL A 206 3.83 15.10 -12.53
N TYR A 207 3.79 13.77 -12.48
CA TYR A 207 2.82 13.04 -11.65
C TYR A 207 3.16 13.07 -10.16
N SER A 208 4.43 13.08 -9.78
CA SER A 208 4.85 13.32 -8.39
C SER A 208 4.39 14.71 -7.93
N ASN A 209 4.52 15.73 -8.78
CA ASN A 209 4.00 17.07 -8.47
C ASN A 209 2.47 17.09 -8.39
N LYS A 210 1.76 16.37 -9.27
CA LYS A 210 0.30 16.21 -9.22
C LYS A 210 -0.14 15.56 -7.89
N THR A 211 0.57 14.53 -7.46
CA THR A 211 0.36 13.85 -6.18
C THR A 211 0.64 14.77 -4.99
N LEU A 212 1.72 15.55 -5.03
CA LEU A 212 2.02 16.54 -3.99
C LEU A 212 0.92 17.61 -3.87
N ARG A 213 0.33 18.04 -4.99
CA ARG A 213 -0.81 18.97 -4.99
C ARG A 213 -2.03 18.37 -4.31
N LEU A 214 -2.40 17.13 -4.64
CA LEU A 214 -3.49 16.38 -3.98
C LEU A 214 -3.31 16.39 -2.46
N PHE A 215 -2.10 16.12 -1.98
CA PHE A 215 -1.82 16.13 -0.55
C PHE A 215 -1.86 17.50 0.09
N ARG A 216 -1.43 18.55 -0.60
CA ARG A 216 -1.53 19.92 -0.09
C ARG A 216 -2.99 20.31 0.12
N VAL A 217 -3.86 19.95 -0.81
CA VAL A 217 -5.32 20.14 -0.70
C VAL A 217 -5.85 19.41 0.54
N PHE A 218 -5.60 18.11 0.68
CA PHE A 218 -6.05 17.35 1.85
C PHE A 218 -5.47 17.88 3.17
N MET A 219 -4.18 18.21 3.23
CA MET A 219 -3.57 18.78 4.42
C MET A 219 -4.21 20.10 4.83
N ALA A 220 -4.51 20.97 3.86
CA ALA A 220 -5.14 22.26 4.11
C ALA A 220 -6.55 22.08 4.67
N ILE A 221 -7.38 21.22 4.04
CA ILE A 221 -8.73 20.93 4.55
C ILE A 221 -8.68 20.30 5.93
N MET A 222 -7.81 19.31 6.16
CA MET A 222 -7.68 18.70 7.48
C MET A 222 -7.26 19.74 8.54
N ASN A 223 -6.36 20.68 8.20
CA ASN A 223 -5.99 21.77 9.10
C ASN A 223 -7.18 22.69 9.42
N MET A 224 -7.99 23.05 8.41
CA MET A 224 -9.20 23.84 8.63
C MET A 224 -10.22 23.11 9.51
N LYS A 225 -10.40 21.80 9.29
CA LYS A 225 -11.31 20.97 10.10
C LYS A 225 -10.86 20.88 11.55
N LEU A 226 -9.56 20.76 11.81
CA LEU A 226 -9.01 20.73 13.17
C LEU A 226 -9.35 21.98 13.97
N LEU A 227 -9.45 23.17 13.35
CA LEU A 227 -9.81 24.40 14.05
C LEU A 227 -11.19 24.32 14.70
N THR A 228 -12.10 23.53 14.12
CA THR A 228 -13.45 23.34 14.64
C THR A 228 -13.60 22.04 15.42
N ASP A 229 -12.83 21.00 15.09
CA ASP A 229 -12.93 19.69 15.72
C ASP A 229 -11.55 19.08 15.98
N PRO A 230 -11.05 19.13 17.23
CA PRO A 230 -9.76 18.54 17.60
C PRO A 230 -9.69 17.02 17.39
N TYR A 231 -10.82 16.34 17.26
CA TYR A 231 -10.89 14.90 17.05
C TYR A 231 -10.94 14.51 15.56
N PHE A 232 -10.97 15.47 14.64
CA PHE A 232 -11.18 15.20 13.22
C PHE A 232 -10.20 14.15 12.66
N ASP A 233 -8.91 14.32 12.94
CA ASP A 233 -7.86 13.41 12.48
C ASP A 233 -7.79 12.12 13.28
N ILE A 234 -7.99 12.19 14.60
CA ILE A 234 -8.00 11.02 15.50
C ILE A 234 -9.06 10.01 15.05
N LEU A 235 -10.23 10.50 14.65
CA LEU A 235 -11.36 9.69 14.20
C LEU A 235 -11.32 9.39 12.70
N GLN A 236 -10.28 9.84 11.99
CA GLN A 236 -10.14 9.67 10.54
C GLN A 236 -11.40 10.07 9.75
N ARG A 237 -12.07 11.16 10.16
CA ARG A 237 -13.34 11.57 9.52
C ARG A 237 -13.13 11.92 8.06
N GLU A 238 -14.04 11.46 7.22
CA GLU A 238 -14.04 11.76 5.79
C GLU A 238 -14.36 13.25 5.53
N MET A 239 -13.78 13.76 4.46
CA MET A 239 -14.01 15.10 3.91
C MET A 239 -14.94 14.98 2.71
N SER A 240 -15.93 15.86 2.64
CA SER A 240 -16.84 15.92 1.50
C SER A 240 -16.09 16.37 0.24
N ALA A 241 -16.26 15.66 -0.86
CA ALA A 241 -15.68 16.05 -2.15
C ALA A 241 -16.17 17.43 -2.60
N GLN A 242 -17.43 17.77 -2.31
CA GLN A 242 -17.99 19.10 -2.61
C GLN A 242 -17.29 20.19 -1.80
N GLU A 243 -17.02 19.95 -0.52
CA GLU A 243 -16.32 20.94 0.32
C GLU A 243 -14.88 21.18 -0.16
N ILE A 244 -14.20 20.10 -0.59
CA ILE A 244 -12.86 20.20 -1.17
C ILE A 244 -12.91 21.06 -2.43
N GLU A 245 -13.86 20.80 -3.33
CA GLU A 245 -14.03 21.53 -4.59
C GLU A 245 -14.40 23.01 -4.37
N GLU A 246 -15.26 23.31 -3.39
CA GLU A 246 -15.62 24.68 -3.02
C GLU A 246 -14.42 25.47 -2.48
N THR A 247 -13.49 24.80 -1.78
CA THR A 247 -12.30 25.42 -1.20
C THR A 247 -11.15 25.53 -2.22
N PHE A 248 -11.02 24.54 -3.11
CA PHE A 248 -9.93 24.37 -4.07
C PHE A 248 -10.47 24.05 -5.48
N PRO A 249 -11.18 24.98 -6.12
CA PRO A 249 -11.89 24.71 -7.37
C PRO A 249 -10.93 24.38 -8.50
N ASN A 250 -11.24 23.34 -9.27
CA ASN A 250 -10.48 22.86 -10.44
C ASN A 250 -9.03 22.45 -10.16
N GLU A 251 -8.63 22.21 -8.91
CA GLU A 251 -7.28 21.73 -8.63
C GLU A 251 -7.08 20.29 -9.13
N LEU A 252 -8.06 19.40 -8.87
CA LEU A 252 -8.05 18.00 -9.27
C LEU A 252 -9.47 17.48 -9.54
N PRO A 253 -9.64 16.39 -10.32
CA PRO A 253 -10.96 15.79 -10.56
C PRO A 253 -11.65 15.39 -9.26
N GLN A 254 -12.90 15.83 -9.09
CA GLN A 254 -13.68 15.61 -7.88
C GLN A 254 -13.88 14.11 -7.57
N GLU A 255 -13.95 13.29 -8.61
CA GLU A 255 -14.16 11.85 -8.52
C GLU A 255 -13.01 11.12 -7.81
N LEU A 256 -11.83 11.76 -7.67
CA LEU A 256 -10.69 11.18 -6.97
C LEU A 256 -10.77 11.34 -5.45
N TYR A 257 -11.49 12.34 -4.93
CA TYR A 257 -11.39 12.69 -3.52
C TYR A 257 -11.99 11.63 -2.59
N GLU A 258 -13.15 11.08 -2.91
CA GLU A 258 -13.79 10.08 -2.04
C GLU A 258 -13.09 8.71 -2.09
N PRO A 259 -12.78 8.14 -3.28
CA PRO A 259 -12.09 6.86 -3.34
C PRO A 259 -10.71 6.92 -2.68
N PHE A 260 -9.96 8.00 -2.90
CA PHE A 260 -8.62 8.14 -2.33
C PHE A 260 -8.63 8.11 -0.79
N GLN A 261 -9.60 8.76 -0.15
CA GLN A 261 -9.71 8.78 1.31
C GLN A 261 -9.93 7.40 1.93
N LYS A 262 -10.50 6.47 1.15
CA LYS A 262 -10.81 5.11 1.59
C LYS A 262 -9.62 4.16 1.45
N THR A 263 -8.58 4.55 0.72
CA THR A 263 -7.38 3.73 0.52
C THR A 263 -6.58 3.53 1.80
N LYS A 264 -5.92 2.37 1.95
CA LYS A 264 -5.01 2.16 3.10
C LYS A 264 -3.83 3.11 3.01
N THR A 265 -3.39 3.40 1.78
CA THR A 265 -2.34 4.38 1.50
C THR A 265 -2.65 5.74 2.12
N PHE A 266 -3.82 6.32 1.86
CA PHE A 266 -4.23 7.59 2.46
C PHE A 266 -4.37 7.51 3.98
N GLN A 267 -5.04 6.46 4.50
CA GLN A 267 -5.23 6.30 5.94
C GLN A 267 -3.89 6.22 6.69
N LYS A 268 -2.91 5.49 6.16
CA LYS A 268 -1.55 5.41 6.72
C LYS A 268 -0.81 6.73 6.63
N TRP A 269 -0.88 7.41 5.48
CA TRP A 269 -0.30 8.74 5.33
C TRP A 269 -0.90 9.73 6.34
N ARG A 270 -2.23 9.76 6.45
CA ARG A 270 -2.96 10.61 7.39
C ARG A 270 -2.55 10.33 8.83
N TYR A 271 -2.48 9.05 9.22
CA TYR A 271 -2.04 8.62 10.54
C TYR A 271 -0.63 9.14 10.88
N ARG A 272 0.31 9.08 9.92
CA ARG A 272 1.67 9.63 10.09
C ARG A 272 1.69 11.16 10.24
N LYS A 273 0.63 11.85 9.81
CA LYS A 273 0.49 13.31 9.89
C LYS A 273 -0.39 13.80 11.04
N VAL A 274 -0.94 12.90 11.85
CA VAL A 274 -1.75 13.25 13.04
C VAL A 274 -0.94 14.11 14.01
N ASP A 275 0.33 13.78 14.21
CA ASP A 275 1.21 14.54 15.07
C ASP A 275 1.75 15.80 14.38
N ARG A 276 0.96 16.87 14.43
CA ARG A 276 1.32 18.19 13.91
C ARG A 276 0.93 19.28 14.89
N GLU A 277 1.61 20.42 14.82
CA GLU A 277 1.34 21.56 15.71
C GLU A 277 -0.13 22.00 15.65
N GLN A 278 -0.78 21.89 14.49
CA GLN A 278 -2.18 22.23 14.33
C GLN A 278 -3.10 21.35 15.19
N LEU A 279 -2.77 20.08 15.43
CA LEU A 279 -3.52 19.23 16.35
C LEU A 279 -3.42 19.76 17.79
N ARG A 280 -2.21 20.12 18.20
CA ARG A 280 -1.96 20.73 19.51
C ARG A 280 -2.77 22.03 19.65
N GLN A 281 -2.66 22.93 18.68
CA GLN A 281 -3.40 24.21 18.69
C GLN A 281 -4.92 24.02 18.69
N ALA A 282 -5.43 23.01 17.98
CA ALA A 282 -6.85 22.69 17.97
C ALA A 282 -7.37 22.32 19.37
N PHE A 283 -6.66 21.43 20.09
CA PHE A 283 -7.03 21.08 21.46
C PHE A 283 -6.98 22.27 22.41
N LEU A 284 -6.01 23.18 22.23
CA LEU A 284 -5.90 24.38 23.06
C LEU A 284 -6.98 25.42 22.74
N SER A 285 -7.48 25.43 21.51
CA SER A 285 -8.44 26.43 21.02
C SER A 285 -9.89 26.06 21.29
N VAL A 286 -10.22 24.76 21.34
CA VAL A 286 -11.59 24.26 21.53
C VAL A 286 -11.76 23.72 22.94
N SER A 287 -12.79 24.17 23.66
CA SER A 287 -13.02 23.72 25.04
C SER A 287 -13.28 22.21 25.11
N PRO A 288 -12.79 21.49 26.15
CA PRO A 288 -13.01 20.04 26.30
C PRO A 288 -14.48 19.62 26.30
N LYS A 289 -15.39 20.49 26.79
CA LYS A 289 -16.83 20.20 26.79
C LYS A 289 -17.40 20.22 25.38
N GLU A 290 -17.03 21.24 24.59
CA GLU A 290 -17.48 21.37 23.21
C GLU A 290 -16.92 20.23 22.36
N SER A 291 -15.62 19.97 22.43
CA SER A 291 -14.97 18.92 21.62
C SER A 291 -15.55 17.52 21.92
N VAL A 292 -15.71 17.14 23.20
CA VAL A 292 -16.27 15.83 23.59
C VAL A 292 -17.77 15.72 23.29
N SER A 293 -18.49 16.85 23.16
CA SER A 293 -19.89 16.82 22.74
C SER A 293 -20.05 16.31 21.30
N LYS A 294 -19.06 16.57 20.43
CA LYS A 294 -19.04 16.15 19.00
C LYS A 294 -18.81 14.66 18.79
N LEU A 295 -18.37 13.92 19.82
CA LEU A 295 -18.20 12.47 19.79
C LEU A 295 -19.56 11.79 19.98
N LYS A 296 -20.13 11.20 18.91
CA LYS A 296 -21.52 10.71 18.95
C LYS A 296 -21.64 9.25 19.33
N THR A 297 -20.72 8.41 18.87
CA THR A 297 -20.79 6.95 19.00
C THR A 297 -19.94 6.43 20.17
N VAL A 298 -20.19 5.20 20.60
CA VAL A 298 -19.37 4.55 21.64
C VAL A 298 -17.98 4.22 21.09
N GLU A 299 -17.93 3.84 19.82
CA GLU A 299 -16.73 3.56 19.04
C GLU A 299 -15.82 4.79 18.97
N ASP A 300 -16.38 5.97 18.66
CA ASP A 300 -15.64 7.24 18.64
C ASP A 300 -15.02 7.54 20.00
N LEU A 301 -15.78 7.33 21.08
CA LEU A 301 -15.32 7.59 22.44
C LEU A 301 -14.18 6.67 22.84
N LEU A 302 -14.26 5.38 22.50
CA LEU A 302 -13.21 4.39 22.79
C LEU A 302 -11.95 4.67 21.97
N LEU A 303 -12.09 5.01 20.69
CA LEU A 303 -10.97 5.36 19.82
C LEU A 303 -10.31 6.66 20.31
N ALA A 304 -11.10 7.69 20.61
CA ALA A 304 -10.59 8.95 21.14
C ALA A 304 -9.87 8.76 22.49
N GLU A 305 -10.42 7.95 23.40
CA GLU A 305 -9.75 7.64 24.67
C GLU A 305 -8.39 6.97 24.43
N LYS A 306 -8.33 5.96 23.55
CA LYS A 306 -7.09 5.25 23.22
C LYS A 306 -6.04 6.21 22.65
N GLU A 307 -6.39 6.98 21.63
CA GLU A 307 -5.45 7.87 20.94
C GLU A 307 -5.01 9.05 21.83
N LEU A 308 -5.91 9.61 22.65
CA LEU A 308 -5.54 10.65 23.61
C LEU A 308 -4.54 10.16 24.65
N ASN A 309 -4.58 8.90 25.06
CA ASN A 309 -3.56 8.34 25.96
C ASN A 309 -2.18 8.26 25.28
N ILE A 310 -2.13 8.03 23.97
CA ILE A 310 -0.88 8.04 23.19
C ILE A 310 -0.34 9.48 23.09
N ILE A 311 -1.22 10.42 22.73
CA ILE A 311 -0.90 11.85 22.64
C ILE A 311 -0.43 12.39 24.00
N LEU A 312 -1.08 12.01 25.11
CA LEU A 312 -0.71 12.42 26.46
C LEU A 312 0.74 12.03 26.81
N LYS A 313 1.16 10.81 26.46
CA LYS A 313 2.55 10.36 26.68
C LYS A 313 3.54 11.19 25.86
N LYS A 314 3.16 11.50 24.63
CA LYS A 314 3.99 12.27 23.69
C LYS A 314 4.21 13.70 24.15
N PHE A 315 3.16 14.37 24.63
CA PHE A 315 3.21 15.74 25.12
C PHE A 315 3.42 15.84 26.64
N SER A 316 4.08 14.85 27.25
CA SER A 316 4.34 14.80 28.71
C SER A 316 5.17 15.98 29.26
N ARG A 317 5.83 16.75 28.39
CA ARG A 317 6.60 17.95 28.77
C ARG A 317 5.80 19.26 28.65
N ASP A 318 4.63 19.24 28.03
CA ASP A 318 3.79 20.42 27.86
C ASP A 318 2.60 20.35 28.82
N LEU A 319 2.73 21.04 29.96
CA LEU A 319 1.73 21.03 31.03
C LEU A 319 0.36 21.55 30.57
N HIS A 320 0.33 22.48 29.60
CA HIS A 320 -0.93 23.09 29.15
C HIS A 320 -1.74 22.06 28.37
N ILE A 321 -1.15 21.48 27.32
CA ILE A 321 -1.83 20.46 26.51
C ILE A 321 -2.12 19.20 27.36
N GLU A 322 -1.23 18.82 28.28
CA GLU A 322 -1.46 17.71 29.20
C GLU A 322 -2.74 17.91 30.04
N THR A 323 -2.92 19.10 30.60
CA THR A 323 -4.11 19.46 31.39
C THR A 323 -5.37 19.40 30.55
N VAL A 324 -5.34 19.94 29.33
CA VAL A 324 -6.46 19.91 28.39
C VAL A 324 -6.82 18.48 27.99
N ILE A 325 -5.84 17.62 27.67
CA ILE A 325 -6.07 16.23 27.31
C ILE A 325 -6.64 15.43 28.49
N LYS A 326 -6.11 15.61 29.71
CA LYS A 326 -6.66 14.96 30.92
C LYS A 326 -8.12 15.36 31.17
N SER A 327 -8.46 16.63 30.93
CA SER A 327 -9.84 17.12 31.01
C SER A 327 -10.74 16.42 29.99
N ASN A 328 -10.31 16.33 28.73
CA ASN A 328 -11.01 15.58 27.67
C ASN A 328 -11.22 14.10 28.05
N LEU A 329 -10.18 13.40 28.50
CA LEU A 329 -10.24 12.01 28.93
C LEU A 329 -11.25 11.79 30.06
N SER A 330 -11.30 12.70 31.05
CA SER A 330 -12.28 12.64 32.15
C SER A 330 -13.72 12.75 31.63
N LEU A 331 -13.97 13.67 30.70
CA LEU A 331 -15.29 13.86 30.09
C LEU A 331 -15.70 12.65 29.23
N ILE A 332 -14.77 12.09 28.45
CA ILE A 332 -15.00 10.87 27.65
C ILE A 332 -15.38 9.70 28.55
N LYS A 333 -14.61 9.43 29.62
CA LYS A 333 -14.90 8.36 30.60
C LYS A 333 -16.28 8.54 31.25
N LYS A 334 -16.65 9.78 31.60
CA LYS A 334 -17.97 10.09 32.14
C LYS A 334 -19.08 9.82 31.13
N LYS A 335 -18.88 10.15 29.85
CA LYS A 335 -19.85 9.91 28.77
C LYS A 335 -20.00 8.41 28.49
N LEU A 336 -18.90 7.66 28.42
CA LEU A 336 -18.92 6.19 28.31
C LEU A 336 -19.68 5.53 29.46
N LYS A 337 -19.46 5.96 30.71
CA LYS A 337 -20.19 5.43 31.88
C LYS A 337 -21.70 5.70 31.81
N LYS A 338 -22.12 6.80 31.17
CA LYS A 338 -23.55 7.12 30.98
C LYS A 338 -24.19 6.24 29.91
N LEU A 339 -23.48 5.93 28.82
CA LEU A 339 -24.01 5.12 27.72
C LEU A 339 -24.07 3.61 28.03
N ARG A 340 -23.34 3.15 29.05
CA ARG A 340 -23.37 1.75 29.53
C ARG A 340 -24.50 1.46 30.52
N LYS A 341 -25.18 2.49 31.01
CA LYS A 341 -26.36 2.37 31.86
C LYS A 341 -27.60 2.44 31.00
#